data_AF-A0A4R0YTH4-F1
#
_entry.id   AF-A0A4R0YTH4-F1
#
_cell.length_a   1.000
_cell.length_b   1.000
_cell.length_c   1.000
_cell.angle_alpha   90.00
_cell.angle_beta   90.00
_cell.angle_gamma   90.00
#
_symmetry.space_group_name_H-M   'P 1'
#
loop_
_entity.id
_entity.type
_entity.pdbx_description
1 polymer ?
#
loop_
_entity_poly.entity_id
_entity_poly.type
_entity_poly.pdbx_seq_one_letter_code
_entity_poly.pdbx_strand_id
1 'polypeptide(L)'
;MRFQDVATELAQINTLREDVMERAFGMLEQRYATLATMLVQSLGDRQRAVRWMCRHQNAFGGRTAYELLADGEEDGVWDEISLMGDAPVPARLNSARMAY
;
A
#
# COMPACT_ATOMS: atom_id res chain seq x y z
N MET A 1 0.43 21.40 27.64
CA MET A 1 0.06 20.82 26.34
C MET A 1 -1.44 20.57 26.36
N ARG A 2 -2.20 21.25 25.52
CA ARG A 2 -3.66 21.01 25.39
C ARG A 2 -3.88 19.89 24.38
N PHE A 3 -4.99 19.16 24.50
CA PHE A 3 -5.36 18.13 23.52
C PHE A 3 -5.45 18.68 22.09
N GLN A 4 -5.74 19.98 21.93
CA GLN A 4 -5.75 20.64 20.64
C GLN A 4 -4.35 20.79 20.01
N ASP A 5 -3.32 21.00 20.82
CA ASP A 5 -1.93 21.03 20.35
C ASP A 5 -1.53 19.62 19.86
N VAL A 6 -1.86 18.58 20.64
CA VAL A 6 -1.63 17.18 20.26
C VAL A 6 -2.38 16.80 18.98
N ALA A 7 -3.64 17.22 18.84
CA ALA A 7 -4.43 16.95 17.63
C ALA A 7 -3.81 17.64 16.38
N THR A 8 -3.26 18.84 16.56
CA THR A 8 -2.60 19.58 15.48
C THR A 8 -1.29 18.91 15.07
N GLU A 9 -0.48 18.48 16.03
CA GLU A 9 0.76 17.73 15.77
C GLU A 9 0.46 16.42 15.04
N LEU A 10 -0.55 15.67 15.49
CA LEU A 10 -0.97 14.44 14.81
C LEU A 10 -1.44 14.69 13.37
N ALA A 11 -2.19 15.78 13.14
CA ALA A 11 -2.61 16.17 11.79
C ALA A 11 -1.40 16.48 10.89
N GLN A 12 -0.43 17.25 11.40
CA GLN A 12 0.79 17.58 10.66
C GLN A 12 1.62 16.33 10.31
N ILE A 13 1.78 15.41 11.27
CA ILE A 13 2.48 14.13 11.02
C ILE A 13 1.76 13.31 9.96
N ASN A 14 0.43 13.26 9.99
CA ASN A 14 -0.35 12.55 8.97
C ASN A 14 -0.19 13.17 7.59
N THR A 15 -0.21 14.51 7.47
CA THR A 15 0.04 15.19 6.20
C THR A 15 1.44 14.90 5.67
N LEU A 16 2.47 14.99 6.53
CA LEU A 16 3.85 14.66 6.14
C LEU A 16 3.98 13.20 5.70
N ARG A 17 3.29 12.29 6.37
CA ARG A 17 3.25 10.87 6.00
C ARG A 17 2.62 10.69 4.63
N GLU A 18 1.47 11.31 4.36
CA GLU A 18 0.81 11.26 3.05
C GLU A 18 1.73 11.80 1.95
N ASP A 19 2.39 12.95 2.16
CA ASP A 19 3.32 13.53 1.20
C ASP A 19 4.53 12.63 0.90
N VAL A 20 5.02 11.87 1.89
CA VAL A 20 6.10 10.91 1.70
C VAL A 20 5.61 9.70 0.90
N MET A 21 4.42 9.18 1.22
CA MET A 21 3.82 8.04 0.49
C MET A 21 3.62 8.36 -0.98
N GLU A 22 3.10 9.55 -1.28
CA GLU A 22 2.89 10.04 -2.64
C GLU A 22 4.19 10.12 -3.44
N ARG A 23 5.24 10.67 -2.82
CA ARG A 23 6.57 10.74 -3.44
C ARG A 23 7.18 9.36 -3.66
N ALA A 24 7.03 8.45 -2.71
CA ALA A 24 7.50 7.07 -2.84
C ALA A 24 6.81 6.35 -4.01
N PHE A 25 5.51 6.57 -4.18
CA PHE A 25 4.77 6.00 -5.30
C PHE A 25 5.16 6.65 -6.63
N GLY A 26 5.41 7.96 -6.66
CA GLY A 26 5.95 8.64 -7.83
C GLY A 26 7.31 8.06 -8.27
N MET A 27 8.18 7.69 -7.33
CA MET A 27 9.44 7.00 -7.65
C MET A 27 9.20 5.60 -8.21
N LEU A 28 8.20 4.87 -7.69
CA LEU A 28 7.80 3.57 -8.21
C LEU A 28 7.29 3.69 -9.65
N GLU A 29 6.44 4.69 -9.94
CA GLU A 29 5.92 4.95 -11.29
C GLU A 29 7.04 5.23 -12.30
N GLN A 30 8.11 5.90 -11.88
CA GLN A 30 9.26 6.21 -12.75
C GLN A 30 10.18 5.00 -12.99
N ARG A 31 10.42 4.19 -11.96
CA ARG A 31 11.39 3.07 -12.03
C ARG A 31 10.76 1.74 -12.44
N TYR A 32 9.51 1.52 -12.07
CA TYR A 32 8.75 0.27 -12.23
C TYR A 32 7.34 0.59 -12.78
N ALA A 33 7.29 1.29 -13.91
CA ALA A 33 6.05 1.81 -14.50
C ALA A 33 4.97 0.73 -14.73
N THR A 34 5.38 -0.46 -15.18
CA THR A 34 4.46 -1.59 -15.42
C THR A 34 3.84 -2.08 -14.12
N LEU A 35 4.64 -2.23 -13.06
CA LEU A 35 4.19 -2.66 -11.73
C LEU A 35 3.22 -1.63 -11.14
N ALA A 36 3.58 -0.34 -11.19
CA ALA A 36 2.71 0.73 -10.73
C ALA A 36 1.37 0.76 -11.48
N THR A 37 1.41 0.61 -12.81
CA THR A 37 0.20 0.57 -13.64
C THR A 37 -0.71 -0.60 -13.27
N MET A 38 -0.14 -1.80 -13.11
CA MET A 38 -0.89 -2.99 -12.74
C MET A 38 -1.49 -2.88 -11.34
N LEU A 39 -0.76 -2.33 -10.37
CA LEU A 39 -1.29 -2.03 -9.04
C LEU A 39 -2.51 -1.12 -9.08
N VAL A 40 -2.42 -0.03 -9.84
CA VAL A 40 -3.55 0.92 -9.97
C VAL A 40 -4.74 0.25 -10.63
N GLN A 41 -4.53 -0.57 -11.66
CA GLN A 41 -5.61 -1.32 -12.31
C GLN A 41 -6.26 -2.34 -11.37
N SER A 42 -5.46 -3.12 -10.64
CA SER A 42 -5.97 -4.15 -9.71
C SER A 42 -6.70 -3.55 -8.51
N LEU A 43 -6.22 -2.41 -7.97
CA LEU A 43 -6.82 -1.76 -6.80
C LEU A 43 -7.88 -0.70 -7.15
N GLY A 44 -7.94 -0.30 -8.43
CA GLY A 44 -8.91 0.61 -9.02
C GLY A 44 -8.59 2.10 -8.91
N ASP A 45 -7.68 2.51 -8.01
CA ASP A 45 -7.25 3.90 -7.88
C ASP A 45 -5.81 3.98 -7.35
N ARG A 46 -5.09 5.01 -7.81
CA ARG A 46 -3.74 5.37 -7.37
C ARG A 46 -3.64 5.54 -5.86
N GLN A 47 -4.59 6.20 -5.21
CA GLN A 47 -4.56 6.38 -3.75
C GLN A 47 -4.58 5.06 -2.98
N ARG A 48 -5.30 4.06 -3.51
CA ARG A 48 -5.35 2.72 -2.91
C ARG A 48 -4.04 1.98 -3.14
N ALA A 49 -3.43 2.12 -4.31
CA ALA A 49 -2.12 1.56 -4.61
C ALA A 49 -1.01 2.16 -3.71
N VAL A 50 -0.98 3.48 -3.54
CA VAL A 50 -0.07 4.18 -2.61
C VAL A 50 -0.18 3.60 -1.20
N ARG A 51 -1.39 3.54 -0.65
CA ARG A 51 -1.63 3.00 0.69
C ARG A 51 -1.26 1.53 0.81
N TRP A 52 -1.53 0.75 -0.23
CA TRP A 52 -1.21 -0.68 -0.27
C TRP A 52 0.29 -0.92 -0.23
N MET A 53 1.07 -0.17 -1.02
CA MET A 53 2.54 -0.27 -1.05
C MET A 53 3.18 0.02 0.31
N CYS A 54 2.64 0.98 1.06
CA CYS A 54 3.15 1.35 2.38
C CYS A 54 2.58 0.51 3.53
N ARG A 55 1.60 -0.36 3.28
CA ARG A 55 1.01 -1.20 4.30
C ARG A 55 1.90 -2.41 4.54
N HIS A 56 2.05 -2.80 5.81
CA HIS A 56 2.68 -4.07 6.18
C HIS A 56 1.73 -5.21 5.86
N GLN A 57 2.21 -6.23 5.14
CA GLN A 57 1.38 -7.32 4.65
C GLN A 57 1.90 -8.64 5.19
N ASN A 58 0.99 -9.48 5.69
CA ASN A 58 1.36 -10.81 6.19
C ASN A 58 1.95 -11.68 5.06
N ALA A 59 1.48 -11.51 3.83
CA ALA A 59 2.02 -12.17 2.63
C ALA A 59 3.53 -11.89 2.44
N PHE A 60 4.01 -10.73 2.92
CA PHE A 60 5.40 -10.29 2.82
C PHE A 60 6.20 -10.55 4.09
N GLY A 61 5.73 -11.45 4.95
CA GLY A 61 6.35 -11.71 6.25
C GLY A 61 6.25 -10.53 7.21
N GLY A 62 5.22 -9.68 7.05
CA GLY A 62 5.03 -8.46 7.84
C GLY A 62 5.76 -7.24 7.28
N ARG A 63 6.47 -7.37 6.16
CA ARG A 63 7.11 -6.24 5.46
C ARG A 63 6.13 -5.48 4.56
N THR A 64 6.57 -4.32 4.09
CA THR A 64 5.95 -3.52 3.05
C THR A 64 6.42 -3.96 1.67
N ALA A 65 5.64 -3.65 0.63
CA ALA A 65 6.04 -3.94 -0.74
C ALA A 65 7.35 -3.23 -1.13
N TYR A 66 7.62 -2.04 -0.58
CA TYR A 66 8.85 -1.31 -0.82
C TYR A 66 10.10 -2.04 -0.29
N GLU A 67 9.99 -2.72 0.84
CA GLU A 67 11.09 -3.50 1.41
C GLU A 67 11.42 -4.70 0.51
N LEU A 68 10.40 -5.40 -0.03
CA LEU A 68 10.61 -6.49 -0.98
C LEU A 68 11.29 -5.99 -2.26
N LEU A 69 10.84 -4.86 -2.81
CA LEU A 69 11.47 -4.26 -3.99
C LEU A 69 12.92 -3.83 -3.73
N ALA A 70 13.23 -3.37 -2.51
CA ALA A 70 14.59 -3.03 -2.13
C ALA A 70 15.50 -4.27 -2.02
N ASP A 71 14.95 -5.39 -1.54
CA ASP A 71 15.64 -6.68 -1.43
C ASP A 71 15.74 -7.42 -2.78
N GLY A 72 15.10 -6.90 -3.83
CA GLY A 72 15.06 -7.52 -5.16
C GLY A 72 14.04 -8.65 -5.30
N GLU A 73 13.18 -8.84 -4.29
CA GLU A 73 12.10 -9.82 -4.24
C GLU A 73 10.84 -9.32 -4.99
N GLU A 74 11.02 -8.79 -6.21
CA GLU A 74 9.94 -8.21 -7.02
C GLU A 74 8.86 -9.25 -7.38
N ASP A 75 9.26 -10.50 -7.63
CA ASP A 75 8.35 -11.59 -7.98
C ASP A 75 7.25 -11.79 -6.91
N GLY A 76 7.59 -11.67 -5.63
CA GLY A 76 6.60 -11.78 -4.55
C GLY A 76 5.56 -10.65 -4.53
N VAL A 77 5.94 -9.46 -5.02
CA VAL A 77 4.99 -8.35 -5.19
C VAL A 77 4.06 -8.63 -6.37
N TRP A 78 4.58 -9.17 -7.47
CA TRP A 78 3.79 -9.57 -8.64
C TRP A 78 2.80 -10.70 -8.35
N ASP A 79 3.20 -11.70 -7.57
CA ASP A 79 2.33 -12.79 -7.16
C ASP A 79 1.11 -12.25 -6.39
N GLU A 80 1.35 -11.34 -5.42
CA GLU A 80 0.28 -10.75 -4.63
C GLU A 80 -0.64 -9.85 -5.47
N ILE A 81 -0.09 -9.08 -6.42
CA ILE A 81 -0.91 -8.29 -7.38
C ILE A 81 -1.79 -9.20 -8.23
N SER A 82 -1.27 -10.35 -8.66
CA SER A 82 -1.99 -11.33 -9.48
C SER A 82 -3.15 -11.95 -8.69
N LEU A 83 -2.93 -12.29 -7.41
CA LEU A 83 -3.97 -12.77 -6.50
C LEU A 83 -5.09 -11.72 -6.27
N MET A 84 -4.75 -10.43 -6.28
CA MET A 84 -5.75 -9.35 -6.16
C MET A 84 -6.59 -9.14 -7.43
N GLY A 85 -5.98 -9.35 -8.59
CA GLY A 85 -6.63 -9.25 -9.89
C GLY A 85 -7.58 -10.42 -10.19
N ASP A 86 -7.26 -11.62 -9.70
CA ASP A 86 -8.03 -12.86 -9.96
C ASP A 86 -9.21 -13.07 -8.99
N ALA A 87 -9.31 -12.26 -7.92
CA ALA A 87 -10.40 -12.39 -6.96
C ALA A 87 -11.74 -11.90 -7.54
N PRO A 88 -12.78 -12.76 -7.69
CA PRO A 88 -14.11 -12.32 -8.05
C PRO A 88 -14.65 -11.34 -6.99
N VAL A 89 -15.38 -10.34 -7.46
CA VAL A 89 -15.74 -9.09 -6.76
C VAL A 89 -16.46 -9.25 -5.39
N PRO A 90 -17.12 -10.37 -4.96
CA PRO A 90 -17.73 -10.39 -3.62
C PRO A 90 -16.77 -10.73 -2.47
N ALA A 91 -15.53 -11.17 -2.69
CA ALA A 91 -14.64 -11.58 -1.59
C ALA A 91 -14.00 -10.41 -0.80
N ARG A 92 -14.07 -9.18 -1.33
CA ARG A 92 -13.35 -8.02 -0.77
C ARG A 92 -13.86 -7.53 0.59
N LEU A 93 -14.99 -8.04 1.09
CA LEU A 93 -15.58 -7.59 2.36
C LEU A 93 -15.41 -8.54 3.55
N ASN A 94 -14.99 -9.80 3.36
CA ASN A 94 -15.17 -10.82 4.42
C ASN A 94 -13.91 -11.35 5.09
N SER A 95 -12.69 -11.03 4.62
CA SER A 95 -11.46 -11.48 5.28
C SER A 95 -11.08 -10.68 6.54
N ALA A 96 -11.84 -9.64 6.89
CA ALA A 96 -11.65 -8.86 8.11
C ALA A 96 -12.57 -9.25 9.28
N ARG A 97 -13.45 -10.27 9.14
CA ARG A 97 -14.41 -10.68 10.19
C ARG A 97 -14.53 -12.18 10.44
N MET A 98 -13.41 -12.92 10.41
CA MET A 98 -13.36 -14.24 11.05
C MET A 98 -12.16 -14.34 11.98
N ALA A 99 -12.29 -13.65 13.11
CA ALA A 99 -11.61 -13.97 14.36
C ALA A 99 -12.62 -13.70 15.49
N TYR A 100 -13.45 -14.70 15.79
CA TYR A 100 -14.10 -14.95 17.07
C TYR A 100 -14.23 -16.46 17.22
#